data_AF-A0A453STJ7-F1
#
_entry.id   AF-A0A453STJ7-F1
#
_cell.length_a   1.000
_cell.length_b   1.000
_cell.length_c   1.000
_cell.angle_alpha   90.00
_cell.angle_beta   90.00
_cell.angle_gamma   90.00
#
_symmetry.space_group_name_H-M   'P 1'
#
loop_
_entity.id
_entity.type
_entity.pdbx_description
1 polymer ?
#
loop_
_entity_poly.entity_id
_entity_poly.type
_entity_poly.pdbx_seq_one_letter_code
_entity_poly.pdbx_strand_id
1 'polypeptide(L)' 'MRRIEDFRACHDIASLAEKMVELERHVMFPAVYRLIELALLLPVATATVERVFSSMKIIKTKLRSKMSDAGLMT' A
#
# COMPACT_ATOMS: atom_id res chain seq x y z
N MET A 1 33.80 5.86 4.72
CA MET A 1 32.87 5.30 3.72
C MET A 1 31.93 4.19 4.25
N ARG A 2 31.88 3.92 5.57
CA ARG A 2 31.10 2.79 6.14
C ARG A 2 29.57 2.89 5.98
N ARG A 3 29.02 4.12 5.92
CA ARG A 3 27.55 4.38 5.91
C ARG A 3 26.76 3.72 4.77
N ILE A 4 27.38 3.41 3.64
CA ILE A 4 26.68 2.78 2.48
C ILE A 4 26.69 1.26 2.61
N GLU A 5 27.68 0.69 3.31
CA GLU A 5 27.79 -0.76 3.52
C GLU A 5 26.67 -1.27 4.44
N ASP A 6 26.26 -0.49 5.44
CA ASP A 6 25.18 -0.85 6.36
C ASP A 6 23.82 -1.04 5.65
N PHE A 7 23.62 -0.36 4.51
CA PHE A 7 22.41 -0.47 3.70
C PHE A 7 22.54 -1.44 2.51
N ARG A 8 23.74 -1.98 2.22
CA ARG A 8 23.94 -2.93 1.10
C ARG A 8 23.13 -4.23 1.25
N ALA A 9 22.79 -4.58 2.49
CA ALA A 9 21.98 -5.77 2.80
C ALA A 9 20.47 -5.51 2.75
N CYS A 10 20.01 -4.27 2.55
CA CYS A 10 18.59 -3.94 2.45
C CYS A 10 18.11 -4.19 1.02
N HIS A 11 17.33 -5.27 0.81
CA HIS A 11 16.76 -5.57 -0.51
C HIS A 11 15.38 -4.96 -0.72
N ASP A 12 14.71 -4.57 0.37
CA ASP A 12 13.35 -4.02 0.35
C ASP A 12 13.27 -2.68 1.09
N ILE A 13 12.23 -1.90 0.77
CA ILE A 13 11.94 -0.62 1.44
C ILE A 13 11.67 -0.84 2.94
N ALA A 14 11.09 -1.98 3.31
CA ALA A 14 10.84 -2.34 4.71
C ALA A 14 12.14 -2.59 5.49
N SER A 15 13.07 -3.39 4.93
CA SER A 15 14.36 -3.66 5.56
C SER A 15 15.25 -2.40 5.62
N LEU A 16 15.12 -1.50 4.64
CA LEU A 16 15.73 -0.17 4.71
C LEU A 16 15.17 0.68 5.86
N ALA A 17 13.84 0.70 6.06
CA ALA A 17 13.20 1.44 7.14
C ALA A 17 13.70 0.96 8.52
N GLU A 18 13.77 -0.36 8.72
CA GLU A 18 14.29 -0.97 9.96
C GLU A 18 15.73 -0.55 10.24
N LYS A 19 16.62 -0.63 9.23
CA LYS A 19 18.02 -0.22 9.40
C LYS A 19 18.19 1.27 9.65
N MET A 20 17.30 2.12 9.12
CA MET A 20 17.32 3.56 9.43
C MET A 20 16.90 3.88 10.87
N VAL A 21 16.04 3.05 11.47
CA VAL A 21 15.68 3.18 12.89
C VAL A 21 16.81 2.66 13.78
N GLU A 22 17.37 1.50 13.45
CA GLU A 22 18.49 0.87 14.19
C GLU A 22 19.71 1.79 14.28
N LEU A 23 20.04 2.50 13.20
CA LEU A 23 21.16 3.43 13.14
C LEU A 23 20.81 4.86 13.57
N GLU A 24 19.62 5.07 14.14
CA GLU A 24 19.07 6.38 14.54
C GLU A 24 19.08 7.44 13.42
N ARG A 25 19.18 6.99 12.17
CA ARG A 25 19.24 7.85 10.98
C ARG A 25 17.90 8.50 10.67
N HIS A 26 16.80 7.97 11.19
CA HIS A 26 15.47 8.58 11.09
C HIS A 26 15.41 9.99 11.71
N VAL A 27 16.20 10.26 12.76
CA VAL A 27 16.31 11.60 13.38
C VAL A 27 17.20 12.53 12.58
N MET A 28 18.29 11.99 12.03
CA MET A 28 19.25 12.76 11.21
C MET A 28 18.71 13.09 9.81
N PHE A 29 17.85 12.23 9.26
CA PHE A 29 17.27 12.34 7.92
C PHE A 29 15.75 12.11 7.94
N PRO A 30 14.99 13.00 8.62
CA PRO A 30 13.55 12.83 8.78
C PRO A 30 12.80 12.88 7.45
N ALA A 31 13.30 13.65 6.48
CA ALA A 31 12.73 13.73 5.14
C ALA A 31 12.82 12.39 4.39
N VAL A 32 13.96 11.71 4.49
CA VAL A 32 14.18 10.40 3.84
C VAL A 32 13.30 9.34 4.49
N TYR A 33 13.21 9.36 5.83
CA TYR A 33 12.35 8.43 6.57
C TYR A 33 10.88 8.60 6.20
N ARG A 34 10.37 9.84 6.07
CA ARG A 34 9.00 10.07 5.61
C ARG A 34 8.73 9.57 4.19
N LEU A 35 9.69 9.67 3.27
CA LEU A 35 9.53 9.15 1.91
C LEU A 35 9.39 7.63 1.92
N ILE A 36 10.19 6.95 2.74
CA ILE A 36 10.12 5.49 2.93
C ILE A 36 8.79 5.10 3.56
N GLU A 37 8.33 5.82 4.58
CA GLU A 37 7.04 5.60 5.22
C GLU A 37 5.88 5.77 4.22
N LEU A 38 5.90 6.83 3.40
CA LEU A 38 4.94 7.04 2.33
C LEU A 38 4.99 5.91 1.28
N ALA A 39 6.18 5.44 0.91
CA ALA A 39 6.35 4.34 -0.02
C ALA A 39 5.83 3.00 0.54
N LEU A 40 5.85 2.81 1.87
CA LEU A 40 5.24 1.65 2.54
C LEU A 40 3.72 1.81 2.69
N LEU A 41 3.22 3.04 2.88
CA LEU A 41 1.79 3.34 3.00
C LEU A 41 1.07 3.34 1.64
N LEU A 42 1.76 3.69 0.54
CA LEU A 42 1.18 3.73 -0.80
C LEU A 42 0.58 2.37 -1.23
N PRO A 43 1.29 1.23 -1.08
CA PRO A 43 0.74 -0.10 -1.37
C PRO A 43 -0.50 -0.41 -0.52
N VAL A 44 -0.49 -0.03 0.76
CA VAL A 44 -1.62 -0.25 1.69
C VAL A 44 -2.83 0.58 1.28
N ALA A 45 -2.62 1.84 0.91
CA ALA A 45 -3.66 2.71 0.40
C ALA A 45 -4.22 2.19 -0.94
N THR A 46 -3.34 1.75 -1.85
CA THR A 46 -3.72 1.21 -3.16
C THR A 46 -4.55 -0.06 -3.02
N ALA A 47 -4.12 -1.02 -2.21
CA ALA A 47 -4.86 -2.25 -1.95
C ALA A 47 -6.24 -1.98 -1.32
N THR A 48 -6.34 -0.96 -0.47
CA THR A 48 -7.61 -0.55 0.14
C THR A 48 -8.56 0.05 -0.90
N VAL A 49 -8.08 0.95 -1.75
CA VAL A 49 -8.88 1.57 -2.82
C VAL A 49 -9.32 0.53 -3.85
N GLU A 50 -8.45 -0.38 -4.26
CA GLU A 50 -8.80 -1.47 -5.18
C GLU A 50 -9.86 -2.40 -4.58
N ARG A 51 -9.76 -2.72 -3.29
CA ARG A 51 -10.75 -3.54 -2.60
C ARG A 51 -12.11 -2.83 -2.54
N VAL A 52 -12.14 -1.54 -2.20
CA VAL A 52 -13.38 -0.74 -2.17
C VAL A 52 -14.01 -0.63 -3.56
N PHE A 53 -13.20 -0.39 -4.59
CA PHE A 53 -13.68 -0.32 -5.97
C PHE A 53 -14.25 -1.67 -6.45
N SER A 54 -13.60 -2.78 -6.09
CA SER A 54 -14.08 -4.12 -6.36
C SER A 54 -15.44 -4.38 -5.70
N SER A 55 -15.59 -4.02 -4.42
CA SER A 55 -16.88 -4.13 -3.71
C SER A 55 -17.98 -3.31 -4.37
N MET A 56 -17.70 -2.07 -4.79
CA MET A 56 -18.67 -1.25 -5.52
C MET A 56 -19.09 -1.89 -6.85
N LYS A 57 -18.15 -2.48 -7.58
CA LYS A 57 -18.43 -3.20 -8.84
C LYS A 57 -19.32 -4.41 -8.60
N ILE A 58 -19.10 -5.17 -7.53
CA ILE A 58 -19.93 -6.31 -7.13
C ILE A 58 -21.35 -5.85 -6.77
N ILE A 59 -21.48 -4.78 -5.96
CA ILE A 59 -22.78 -4.23 -5.57
C ILE A 59 -23.56 -3.74 -6.79
N LYS A 60 -22.92 -2.98 -7.68
CA LYS A 60 -23.52 -2.50 -8.93
C LYS A 60 -23.98 -3.65 -9.82
N THR A 61 -23.17 -4.71 -9.93
CA THR A 61 -23.49 -5.89 -10.72
C THR A 61 -24.65 -6.67 -10.13
N LYS A 62 -24.67 -6.87 -8.79
CA LYS A 62 -25.80 -7.51 -8.09
C LYS A 62 -27.10 -6.75 -8.25
N LEU A 63 -27.07 -5.42 -8.17
CA LEU A 63 -28.27 -4.61 -8.35
C LEU A 63 -28.81 -4.72 -9.78
N ARG A 64 -27.91 -4.67 -10.77
CA ARG A 64 -28.27 -4.79 -12.19
C ARG A 64 -28.78 -6.19 -12.54
N SER A 65 -28.14 -7.23 -12.04
CA SER A 65 -28.59 -8.62 -12.26
C SER A 65 -29.97 -8.86 -11.64
N LYS A 66 -30.26 -8.27 -10.47
CA LYS A 66 -31.56 -8.41 -9.80
C LYS A 66 -32.70 -7.71 -10.56
N MET A 67 -32.42 -6.60 -11.25
CA MET A 67 -33.41 -5.95 -12.13
C MET A 67 -33.69 -6.75 -13.40
N SER A 68 -32.66 -7.38 -13.98
CA SER A 68 -32.83 -8.26 -15.15
C SER A 68 -33.51 -9.58 -14.80
N ASP A 69 -33.26 -10.13 -13.61
CA ASP A 69 -33.91 -11.34 -13.09
C ASP A 69 -35.40 -11.13 -12.83
N ALA A 70 -35.77 -9.97 -12.26
CA ALA A 70 -37.17 -9.60 -12.03
C ALA A 70 -37.98 -9.35 -13.32
N GLY A 71 -37.32 -9.05 -14.44
CA GLY A 71 -37.97 -8.84 -15.75
C GLY A 71 -38.13 -10.11 -16.60
N LEU A 72 -37.53 -11.23 -16.20
CA LEU A 72 -37.70 -12.52 -16.89
C LEU A 72 -38.91 -13.32 -16.36
N MET A 73 -39.60 -12.77 -15.36
CA MET A 73 -40.74 -13.38 -14.68
C MET A 73 -42.02 -12.52 -14.88
N THR A 74 -42.29 -12.11 -16.11
CA THR A 74 -43.58 -11.57 -16.59
C THR A 74 -43.83 -11.98 -18.01
#